data_AF-A0A1Y1LB02-F1
#
_entry.id   AF-A0A1Y1LB02-F1
#
_cell.length_a   1.000
_cell.length_b   1.000
_cell.length_c   1.000
_cell.angle_alpha   90.00
_cell.angle_beta   90.00
_cell.angle_gamma   90.00
#
_symmetry.space_group_name_H-M   'P 1'
#
loop_
_entity.id
_entity.type
_entity.pdbx_description
1 polymer ?
#
loop_
_entity_poly.entity_id
_entity_poly.type
_entity_poly.pdbx_seq_one_letter_code
_entity_poly.pdbx_strand_id
1 'polypeptide(L)'
;MRCERDAFDTLFDHAPDKLQVVKKSLVTFVNKHLNKINLEVTELESQFHDGVYLTLLMGLLEGFFVPLYSFHLTPKDFEQKVHNVSFAFELMEEVGIARPKSRPEDIVNQDLKSTLRVLYNLFSRYKNIA
;
A
#
# COMPACT_ATOMS: atom_id res chain seq x y z
N MET A 1 0.10 5.00 -21.48
CA MET A 1 -1.12 5.83 -21.44
C MET A 1 -0.95 6.81 -20.28
N ARG A 2 -0.98 8.12 -20.53
CA ARG A 2 -0.75 9.14 -19.47
C ARG A 2 -1.94 9.05 -18.51
N CYS A 3 -1.70 8.68 -17.25
CA CYS A 3 -2.76 8.63 -16.24
C CYS A 3 -3.38 10.03 -16.09
N GLU A 4 -4.70 10.11 -16.06
CA GLU A 4 -5.41 11.37 -15.88
C GLU A 4 -5.02 11.98 -14.53
N ARG A 5 -4.69 13.28 -14.53
CA ARG A 5 -4.22 13.99 -13.32
C ARG A 5 -5.27 13.88 -12.22
N ASP A 6 -4.83 13.57 -11.01
CA ASP A 6 -5.72 13.47 -9.86
C ASP A 6 -5.30 14.36 -8.67
N ALA A 7 -6.02 14.21 -7.55
CA ALA A 7 -5.75 14.96 -6.33
C ALA A 7 -4.34 14.72 -5.77
N PHE A 8 -3.76 13.55 -6.00
CA PHE A 8 -2.38 13.26 -5.58
C PHE A 8 -1.37 14.03 -6.43
N ASP A 9 -1.62 14.22 -7.73
CA ASP A 9 -0.75 15.09 -8.55
C ASP A 9 -0.75 16.52 -8.03
N THR A 10 -1.93 17.07 -7.72
CA THR A 10 -2.06 18.42 -7.14
C THR A 10 -1.39 18.52 -5.76
N LEU A 11 -1.54 17.50 -4.91
CA LEU A 11 -0.94 17.43 -3.58
C LEU A 11 0.60 17.49 -3.65
N PHE A 12 1.19 16.72 -4.56
CA PHE A 12 2.64 16.69 -4.78
C PHE A 12 3.16 17.99 -5.39
N ASP A 13 2.46 18.54 -6.39
CA ASP A 13 2.94 19.70 -7.14
C ASP A 13 2.80 21.01 -6.34
N HIS A 14 1.79 21.12 -5.46
CA HIS A 14 1.37 22.41 -4.90
C HIS A 14 1.19 22.45 -3.37
N ALA A 15 1.29 21.33 -2.66
CA ALA A 15 1.01 21.31 -1.22
C ALA A 15 1.93 20.38 -0.41
N PRO A 16 3.25 20.66 -0.35
CA PRO A 16 4.22 19.84 0.36
C PRO A 16 3.91 19.68 1.86
N ASP A 17 3.38 20.72 2.50
CA ASP A 17 3.01 20.65 3.93
C ASP A 17 1.84 19.68 4.17
N LYS A 18 0.84 19.72 3.28
CA LYS A 18 -0.30 18.78 3.35
C LYS A 18 0.14 17.35 3.05
N LEU A 19 1.13 17.17 2.16
CA LEU A 19 1.70 15.86 1.87
C LEU A 19 2.32 15.23 3.13
N GLN A 20 3.05 15.99 3.94
CA GLN A 20 3.60 15.48 5.20
C GLN A 20 2.51 15.06 6.19
N VAL A 21 1.41 15.82 6.28
CA VAL A 21 0.25 15.45 7.11
C VAL A 21 -0.35 14.13 6.63
N VAL A 22 -0.57 13.98 5.31
CA VAL A 22 -1.09 12.74 4.73
C VAL A 22 -0.18 11.55 5.03
N LYS A 23 1.14 11.71 4.85
CA LYS A 23 2.12 10.66 5.19
C LYS A 23 2.02 10.24 6.64
N LYS A 24 1.97 11.19 7.58
CA LYS A 24 1.85 10.90 9.01
C LYS A 24 0.55 10.15 9.34
N SER A 25 -0.57 10.56 8.75
CA SER A 25 -1.85 9.87 8.90
C SER A 25 -1.79 8.44 8.35
N LEU A 26 -1.15 8.23 7.20
CA LEU A 26 -1.01 6.90 6.60
C LEU A 26 -0.09 5.99 7.41
N VAL A 27 1.04 6.49 7.92
CA VAL A 27 1.90 5.74 8.86
C VAL A 27 1.10 5.30 10.09
N THR A 28 0.35 6.23 10.69
CA THR A 28 -0.50 5.93 11.86
C THR A 28 -1.54 4.85 11.53
N PHE A 29 -2.17 4.95 10.35
CA PHE A 29 -3.15 3.97 9.88
C PHE A 29 -2.53 2.58 9.70
N VAL A 30 -1.45 2.45 8.92
CA VAL A 30 -0.86 1.12 8.65
C VAL A 30 -0.32 0.47 9.92
N ASN A 31 0.29 1.24 10.83
CA ASN A 31 0.80 0.73 12.10
C ASN A 31 -0.30 0.30 13.07
N LYS A 32 -1.51 0.91 13.01
CA LYS A 32 -2.67 0.42 13.78
C LYS A 32 -2.96 -1.06 13.49
N HIS A 33 -2.69 -1.52 12.26
CA HIS A 33 -2.92 -2.89 11.84
C HIS A 33 -1.65 -3.74 11.95
N LEU A 34 -0.53 -3.30 11.37
CA LEU A 34 0.72 -4.07 11.31
C LEU A 34 1.34 -4.34 12.68
N ASN A 35 1.16 -3.43 13.66
CA ASN A 35 1.65 -3.66 15.02
C ASN A 35 0.98 -4.88 15.69
N LYS A 36 -0.20 -5.31 15.24
CA LYS A 36 -0.89 -6.52 15.75
C LYS A 36 -0.08 -7.79 15.49
N ILE A 37 0.86 -7.75 14.54
CA ILE A 37 1.78 -8.85 14.21
C ILE A 37 3.25 -8.44 14.41
N ASN A 38 3.52 -7.43 15.24
CA ASN A 38 4.85 -6.92 15.57
C ASN A 38 5.65 -6.40 14.36
N LEU A 39 4.96 -5.85 13.36
CA LEU A 39 5.57 -5.12 12.25
C LEU A 39 5.28 -3.64 12.39
N GLU A 40 6.31 -2.81 12.18
CA GLU A 40 6.21 -1.36 12.29
C GLU A 40 6.75 -0.68 11.03
N VAL A 41 6.00 0.30 10.55
CA VAL A 41 6.36 1.15 9.43
C VAL A 41 6.83 2.49 9.95
N THR A 42 8.05 2.87 9.58
CA THR A 42 8.67 4.16 9.82
C THR A 42 8.80 5.00 8.53
N GLU A 43 8.90 4.35 7.37
CA GLU A 43 9.16 4.97 6.07
C GLU A 43 8.24 4.40 4.97
N LEU A 44 7.35 5.25 4.43
CA LEU A 44 6.44 4.87 3.34
C LEU A 44 7.14 4.83 1.98
N GLU A 45 8.28 5.49 1.85
CA GLU A 45 9.13 5.56 0.67
C GLU A 45 9.71 4.20 0.29
N SER A 46 9.96 3.33 1.29
CA SER A 46 10.75 2.12 1.09
C SER A 46 10.02 0.86 1.55
N GLN A 47 9.37 0.86 2.71
CA GLN A 47 8.97 -0.40 3.36
C GLN A 47 7.81 -1.15 2.70
N PHE A 48 7.15 -0.58 1.70
CA PHE A 48 6.11 -1.25 0.91
C PHE A 48 6.62 -1.82 -0.42
N HIS A 49 7.87 -1.53 -0.82
CA HIS A 49 8.37 -1.83 -2.16
C HIS A 49 8.45 -3.33 -2.48
N ASP A 50 8.43 -4.20 -1.47
CA ASP A 50 8.56 -5.64 -1.64
C ASP A 50 7.21 -6.37 -1.60
N GLY A 51 6.12 -5.63 -1.39
CA GLY A 51 4.75 -6.12 -1.34
C GLY A 51 4.39 -6.93 -0.10
N VAL A 52 5.33 -7.24 0.81
CA VAL A 52 5.08 -8.07 2.00
C VAL A 52 4.14 -7.34 2.95
N TYR A 53 4.48 -6.10 3.31
CA TYR A 53 3.66 -5.31 4.23
C TYR A 53 2.29 -5.00 3.64
N LEU A 54 2.21 -4.77 2.32
CA LEU A 54 0.93 -4.52 1.64
C LEU A 54 0.02 -5.75 1.68
N THR A 55 0.58 -6.93 1.42
CA THR A 55 -0.16 -8.21 1.44
C THR A 55 -0.66 -8.52 2.85
N LEU A 56 0.21 -8.39 3.86
CA LEU A 56 -0.17 -8.63 5.26
C LEU A 56 -1.20 -7.61 5.75
N LEU A 57 -1.05 -6.33 5.37
CA LEU A 57 -2.01 -5.29 5.69
C LEU A 57 -3.40 -5.64 5.14
N MET A 58 -3.51 -6.16 3.91
CA MET A 58 -4.80 -6.57 3.35
C MET A 58 -5.49 -7.65 4.18
N GLY A 59 -4.77 -8.72 4.56
CA GLY A 59 -5.33 -9.75 5.45
C GLY A 59 -5.80 -9.19 6.79
N LEU A 60 -5.01 -8.27 7.38
CA LEU A 60 -5.36 -7.65 8.66
C LEU A 60 -6.56 -6.69 8.60
N LEU A 61 -6.78 -6.03 7.45
CA LEU A 61 -7.92 -5.13 7.26
C LEU A 61 -9.23 -5.89 7.10
N GLU A 62 -9.17 -7.06 6.46
CA GLU A 62 -10.33 -7.92 6.19
C GLU A 62 -10.52 -9.03 7.24
N GLY A 63 -9.58 -9.18 8.16
CA GLY A 63 -9.66 -10.15 9.26
C GLY A 63 -9.40 -11.60 8.85
N PHE A 64 -8.65 -11.82 7.77
CA PHE A 64 -8.23 -13.16 7.33
C PHE A 64 -6.70 -13.32 7.35
N PHE A 65 -6.27 -14.58 7.40
CA PHE A 65 -4.85 -14.91 7.27
C PHE A 65 -4.50 -15.17 5.81
N VAL A 66 -3.52 -14.44 5.29
CA VAL A 66 -2.98 -14.69 3.95
C VAL A 66 -2.03 -15.89 4.00
N PRO A 67 -2.28 -16.99 3.26
CA PRO A 67 -1.39 -18.13 3.27
C PRO A 67 0.03 -17.74 2.81
N LEU A 68 1.04 -18.10 3.61
CA LEU A 68 2.43 -17.69 3.38
C LEU A 68 3.06 -18.31 2.12
N TYR A 69 2.42 -19.31 1.53
CA TYR A 69 2.84 -19.90 0.25
C TYR A 69 2.31 -19.14 -0.97
N SER A 70 1.34 -18.22 -0.80
CA SER A 70 0.74 -17.46 -1.90
C SER A 70 1.60 -16.26 -2.33
N PHE A 71 2.55 -15.84 -1.50
CA PHE A 71 3.43 -14.71 -1.74
C PHE A 71 4.82 -14.96 -1.13
N HIS A 72 5.80 -14.18 -1.55
CA HIS A 72 7.19 -14.31 -1.09
C HIS A 72 7.40 -13.49 0.18
N LEU A 73 7.56 -14.14 1.33
CA LEU A 73 7.91 -13.44 2.59
C LEU A 73 9.30 -12.80 2.59
N THR A 74 10.22 -13.33 1.80
CA THR A 74 11.58 -12.80 1.66
C THR A 74 11.94 -12.67 0.17
N PRO A 75 11.28 -11.76 -0.56
CA PRO A 75 11.43 -11.66 -2.01
C PRO A 75 12.87 -11.32 -2.38
N LYS A 76 13.45 -12.09 -3.31
CA LYS A 76 14.89 -12.02 -3.65
C LYS A 76 15.19 -11.19 -4.88
N ASP A 77 14.22 -11.07 -5.77
CA ASP A 77 14.37 -10.41 -7.06
C ASP A 77 13.19 -9.49 -7.34
N PHE A 78 13.28 -8.74 -8.43
CA PHE A 78 12.26 -7.78 -8.84
C PHE A 78 10.92 -8.47 -9.16
N GLU A 79 10.95 -9.64 -9.80
CA GLU A 79 9.76 -10.38 -10.20
C GLU A 79 8.95 -10.86 -8.98
N GLN A 80 9.63 -11.36 -7.94
CA GLN A 80 8.99 -11.76 -6.69
C GLN A 80 8.33 -10.57 -5.96
N LYS A 81 8.96 -9.39 -5.99
CA LYS A 81 8.36 -8.17 -5.42
C LYS A 81 7.12 -7.75 -6.22
N VAL A 82 7.21 -7.78 -7.56
CA VAL A 82 6.08 -7.48 -8.45
C VAL A 82 4.93 -8.47 -8.25
N HIS A 83 5.23 -9.76 -8.09
CA HIS A 83 4.26 -10.80 -7.74
C HIS A 83 3.53 -10.44 -6.45
N ASN A 84 4.26 -10.13 -5.37
CA ASN A 84 3.64 -9.76 -4.08
C ASN A 84 2.70 -8.55 -4.19
N VAL A 85 3.13 -7.48 -4.87
CA VAL A 85 2.29 -6.29 -5.04
C VAL A 85 1.08 -6.59 -5.92
N SER A 86 1.25 -7.37 -6.98
CA SER A 86 0.15 -7.79 -7.86
C SER A 86 -0.88 -8.61 -7.08
N PHE A 87 -0.41 -9.57 -6.28
CA PHE A 87 -1.25 -10.38 -5.43
C PHE A 87 -2.00 -9.54 -4.39
N ALA A 88 -1.35 -8.54 -3.78
CA ALA A 88 -2.05 -7.62 -2.88
C ALA A 88 -3.14 -6.82 -3.60
N PHE A 89 -2.96 -6.45 -4.88
CA PHE A 89 -4.00 -5.79 -5.67
C PHE A 89 -5.14 -6.73 -6.05
N GLU A 90 -4.87 -8.01 -6.29
CA GLU A 90 -5.89 -9.04 -6.49
C GLU A 90 -6.73 -9.20 -5.22
N LEU A 91 -6.11 -9.28 -4.04
CA LEU A 91 -6.83 -9.32 -2.75
C LEU A 91 -7.74 -8.10 -2.58
N MET A 92 -7.30 -6.90 -2.98
CA MET A 92 -8.14 -5.70 -2.95
C MET A 92 -9.38 -5.85 -3.84
N GLU A 93 -9.20 -6.35 -5.06
CA GLU A 93 -10.28 -6.56 -6.03
C GLU A 93 -11.29 -7.62 -5.54
N GLU A 94 -10.81 -8.72 -4.96
CA GLU A 94 -11.64 -9.78 -4.39
C GLU A 94 -12.56 -9.31 -3.25
N VAL A 95 -12.11 -8.34 -2.45
CA VAL A 95 -12.92 -7.74 -1.37
C VAL A 95 -13.72 -6.51 -1.80
N GLY A 96 -13.79 -6.25 -3.12
CA GLY A 96 -14.60 -5.20 -3.71
C GLY A 96 -13.99 -3.80 -3.62
N ILE A 97 -12.68 -3.68 -3.39
CA ILE A 97 -11.95 -2.43 -3.58
C ILE A 97 -11.57 -2.33 -5.05
N ALA A 98 -11.84 -1.19 -5.68
CA ALA A 98 -11.43 -0.96 -7.05
C ALA A 98 -9.91 -1.15 -7.19
N ARG A 99 -9.51 -1.97 -8.18
CA ARG A 99 -8.09 -2.24 -8.46
C ARG A 99 -7.30 -0.93 -8.56
N PRO A 100 -6.17 -0.80 -7.87
CA PRO A 100 -5.37 0.42 -7.92
C PRO A 100 -4.97 0.80 -9.35
N LYS A 101 -5.00 2.11 -9.63
CA LYS A 101 -4.55 2.67 -10.93
C LYS A 101 -3.03 2.57 -11.12
N SER A 102 -2.27 2.55 -10.03
CA SER A 102 -0.83 2.38 -10.05
C SER A 102 -0.48 0.98 -10.51
N ARG A 103 0.60 0.83 -11.27
CA ARG A 103 1.10 -0.49 -11.62
C ARG A 103 1.86 -1.10 -10.44
N PRO A 104 1.89 -2.43 -10.31
CA PRO A 104 2.69 -3.09 -9.27
C PRO A 104 4.16 -2.64 -9.28
N GLU A 105 4.74 -2.46 -10.47
CA GLU A 105 6.13 -2.03 -10.63
C GLU A 105 6.37 -0.61 -10.13
N ASP A 106 5.36 0.26 -10.12
CA ASP A 106 5.52 1.62 -9.58
C ASP A 106 5.80 1.55 -8.06
N ILE A 107 5.13 0.63 -7.36
CA ILE A 107 5.36 0.39 -5.92
C ILE A 107 6.74 -0.24 -5.71
N VAL A 108 7.11 -1.23 -6.52
CA VAL A 108 8.41 -1.91 -6.42
C VAL A 108 9.57 -0.96 -6.70
N ASN A 109 9.37 0.01 -7.61
CA ASN A 109 10.33 1.08 -7.92
C ASN A 109 10.28 2.25 -6.92
N GLN A 110 9.61 2.10 -5.79
CA GLN A 110 9.56 3.11 -4.72
C GLN A 110 8.95 4.45 -5.16
N ASP A 111 8.02 4.44 -6.13
CA ASP A 111 7.27 5.65 -6.49
C ASP A 111 6.35 6.05 -5.34
N LEU A 112 6.80 7.01 -4.53
CA LEU A 112 6.08 7.46 -3.35
C LEU A 112 4.65 7.88 -3.68
N LYS A 113 4.42 8.55 -4.83
CA LYS A 113 3.08 8.99 -5.23
C LYS A 113 2.13 7.80 -5.39
N SER A 114 2.57 6.75 -6.08
CA SER A 114 1.81 5.51 -6.24
C SER A 114 1.58 4.80 -4.91
N THR A 115 2.59 4.68 -4.07
CA THR A 115 2.44 4.06 -2.74
C THR A 115 1.41 4.81 -1.88
N LEU A 116 1.50 6.14 -1.80
CA LEU A 116 0.53 6.93 -1.03
C LEU A 116 -0.88 6.85 -1.61
N ARG A 117 -1.04 6.80 -2.94
CA ARG A 117 -2.34 6.64 -3.59
C ARG A 117 -3.00 5.31 -3.21
N VAL A 118 -2.24 4.20 -3.24
CA VAL A 118 -2.73 2.88 -2.83
C VAL A 118 -3.13 2.90 -1.35
N LEU A 119 -2.24 3.34 -0.46
CA LEU A 119 -2.48 3.35 0.98
C LEU A 119 -3.64 4.28 1.37
N TYR A 120 -3.83 5.39 0.65
CA TYR A 120 -4.94 6.31 0.91
C TYR A 120 -6.29 5.74 0.47
N ASN A 121 -6.34 4.93 -0.59
CA ASN A 121 -7.55 4.21 -0.96
C ASN A 121 -7.96 3.23 0.14
N LEU A 122 -6.99 2.48 0.69
CA LEU A 122 -7.22 1.63 1.85
C LEU A 122 -7.67 2.46 3.06
N PHE A 123 -6.94 3.50 3.44
CA PHE A 123 -7.33 4.38 4.54
C PHE A 123 -8.76 4.90 4.37
N SER A 124 -9.14 5.38 3.18
CA SER A 124 -10.48 5.93 2.93
C SER A 124 -11.58 4.90 3.13
N ARG A 125 -11.32 3.63 2.80
CA ARG A 125 -12.23 2.50 2.99
C ARG A 125 -12.31 2.06 4.46
N TYR A 126 -11.17 1.98 5.15
CA TYR A 126 -11.05 1.35 6.47
C TYR A 126 -10.90 2.33 7.65
N LYS A 127 -10.90 3.65 7.42
CA LYS A 127 -10.71 4.68 8.48
C LYS A 127 -11.68 4.59 9.66
N ASN A 128 -12.85 3.97 9.46
CA ASN A 128 -13.89 3.84 10.48
C ASN A 128 -13.86 2.47 11.19
N ILE A 129 -12.97 1.56 10.80
CA ILE A 129 -12.91 0.22 11.37
C ILE A 129 -12.04 0.27 12.65
N ALA A 130 -12.62 -0.21 13.75
CA ALA A 130 -12.07 -0.15 15.11
C ALA A 130 -10.84 -1.04 15.27
#